data_AF-A0A353LMI0-F1
#
_entry.id   AF-A0A353LMI0-F1
#
_cell.length_a   1.000
_cell.length_b   1.000
_cell.length_c   1.000
_cell.angle_alpha   90.00
_cell.angle_beta   90.00
_cell.angle_gamma   90.00
#
_symmetry.space_group_name_H-M   'P 1'
#
loop_
_entity.id
_entity.type
_entity.pdbx_description
1 polymer ?
#
loop_
_entity_poly.entity_id
_entity_poly.type
_entity_poly.pdbx_seq_one_letter_code
_entity_poly.pdbx_strand_id
1 'polypeptide(L)'
;MMLIKMPKSWEISENRTTPETVFANRRAFMRGVIGAATIAGTGVSLGQSAAYAATDDDTMRYPAPRNPAFQDADRPITDEKLASTYNNFYEFASHKQIWQAAQALPTDPWTIKIDGLVTQPRTIDFDDLLRKIPIEE
;
A
#
# COMPACT_ATOMS: atom_id res chain seq x y z
N MET A 1 43.94 22.28 -14.54
CA MET A 1 43.28 21.52 -13.45
C MET A 1 42.29 22.48 -12.80
N MET A 2 40.98 22.21 -12.95
CA MET A 2 39.93 23.13 -12.50
C MET A 2 39.58 22.83 -11.04
N LEU A 3 39.87 23.77 -10.13
CA LEU A 3 39.72 23.60 -8.68
C LEU A 3 38.31 23.83 -8.13
N ILE A 4 37.36 24.25 -8.97
CA ILE A 4 35.99 24.58 -8.54
C ILE A 4 35.03 23.54 -9.14
N LYS A 5 34.44 22.71 -8.27
CA LYS A 5 33.36 21.79 -8.65
C LYS A 5 32.03 22.49 -8.42
N MET A 6 31.28 22.74 -9.49
CA MET A 6 29.90 23.22 -9.39
C MET A 6 28.96 22.00 -9.30
N PRO A 7 28.27 21.78 -8.17
CA PRO A 7 27.39 20.64 -8.01
C PRO A 7 26.15 20.79 -8.89
N LYS A 8 25.60 19.66 -9.34
CA LYS A 8 24.35 19.63 -10.12
C LYS A 8 23.16 19.97 -9.21
N SER A 9 22.07 20.47 -9.79
CA SER A 9 20.88 20.90 -9.03
C SER A 9 20.22 19.78 -8.21
N TRP A 10 20.45 18.51 -8.56
CA TRP A 10 19.99 17.33 -7.84
C TRP A 10 21.01 16.73 -6.87
N GLU A 11 22.25 17.24 -6.83
CA GLU A 11 23.26 16.80 -5.87
C GLU A 11 22.97 17.44 -4.52
N ILE A 12 22.29 16.68 -3.66
CA ILE A 12 22.01 17.05 -2.28
C ILE A 12 23.32 16.97 -1.49
N SER A 13 23.69 18.07 -0.83
CA SER A 13 24.84 18.10 0.09
C SER A 13 24.71 17.03 1.18
N GLU A 14 25.78 16.30 1.45
CA GLU A 14 25.85 15.28 2.52
C GLU A 14 25.50 15.86 3.91
N ASN A 15 25.72 17.17 4.13
CA ASN A 15 25.35 17.85 5.37
C ASN A 15 23.82 17.88 5.60
N ARG A 16 23.00 17.61 4.58
CA ARG A 16 21.55 17.45 4.71
C ARG A 16 21.13 16.01 5.02
N THR A 17 22.06 15.07 5.01
CA THR A 17 21.80 13.67 5.37
C THR A 17 21.89 13.52 6.89
N THR A 18 20.97 12.74 7.47
CA THR A 18 21.04 12.38 8.89
C THR A 18 22.37 11.69 9.19
N PRO A 19 23.16 12.14 10.19
CA PRO A 19 24.40 11.47 10.57
C PRO A 19 24.16 10.01 10.95
N GLU A 20 25.04 9.11 10.52
CA GLU A 20 24.92 7.67 10.73
C GLU A 20 24.74 7.32 12.22
N THR A 21 25.44 8.03 13.11
CA THR A 21 25.35 7.85 14.56
C THR A 21 23.93 8.08 15.09
N VAL A 22 23.23 9.09 14.56
CA VAL A 22 21.85 9.40 14.95
C VAL A 22 20.90 8.29 14.48
N PHE A 23 21.11 7.78 13.25
CA PHE A 23 20.35 6.65 12.73
C PHE A 23 20.59 5.35 13.53
N ALA A 24 21.85 5.02 13.82
CA ALA A 24 22.24 3.85 14.58
C ALA A 24 21.67 3.88 16.01
N ASN A 25 21.72 5.04 16.68
CA ASN A 25 21.16 5.24 18.01
C ASN A 25 19.62 5.05 18.03
N ARG A 26 18.91 5.59 17.04
CA ARG A 26 17.47 5.37 16.88
C ARG A 26 17.14 3.88 16.70
N ARG A 27 17.93 3.17 15.90
CA ARG A 27 17.72 1.73 15.66
C ARG A 27 18.00 0.88 16.89
N ALA A 28 19.04 1.22 17.65
CA ALA A 28 19.35 0.56 18.91
C ALA A 28 18.23 0.76 19.94
N PHE A 29 17.69 1.99 20.06
CA PHE A 29 16.55 2.29 20.93
C PHE A 29 15.31 1.46 20.59
N MET A 30 14.91 1.40 19.31
CA MET A 30 13.75 0.60 18.88
C MET A 30 13.92 -0.90 19.17
N ARG A 31 15.14 -1.44 19.04
CA ARG A 31 15.43 -2.83 19.41
C ARG A 31 15.31 -3.06 20.92
N GLY A 32 15.72 -2.09 21.74
CA GLY A 32 15.62 -2.16 23.20
C GLY A 32 14.17 -2.16 23.72
N VAL A 33 13.27 -1.43 23.05
CA VAL A 33 11.85 -1.35 23.45
C VAL A 33 11.07 -2.64 23.12
N ILE A 34 11.40 -3.32 22.01
CA ILE A 34 10.73 -4.57 21.62
C ILE A 34 11.17 -5.76 22.51
N GLY A 35 12.40 -5.74 23.04
CA GLY A 35 12.92 -6.81 23.90
C GLY A 35 12.24 -6.96 25.27
N ALA A 36 11.43 -5.97 25.69
CA ALA A 36 10.71 -6.00 26.97
C ALA A 36 9.30 -6.63 26.89
N ALA A 37 8.77 -6.90 25.70
CA ALA A 37 7.37 -7.29 25.50
C ALA A 37 7.14 -8.79 25.19
N THR A 38 8.18 -9.62 25.11
CA THR A 38 8.08 -11.00 24.59
C THR A 38 7.91 -12.11 25.64
N ILE A 39 7.55 -11.80 26.90
CA ILE A 39 7.26 -12.82 27.92
C ILE A 39 5.79 -12.77 28.34
N ALA A 40 4.87 -13.05 27.42
CA ALA A 40 3.53 -13.60 27.70
C ALA A 40 2.72 -13.66 26.40
N GLY A 41 2.27 -14.86 26.01
CA GLY A 41 1.23 -14.96 24.97
C GLY A 41 1.36 -16.17 24.07
N THR A 42 0.90 -17.31 24.58
CA THR A 42 0.67 -18.57 23.90
C THR A 42 -0.27 -18.48 22.69
N GLY A 43 0.09 -19.21 21.63
CA GLY A 43 -0.75 -19.99 20.72
C GLY A 43 -2.09 -19.41 20.25
N VAL A 44 -2.16 -19.07 18.95
CA VAL A 44 -3.43 -18.97 18.21
C VAL A 44 -3.34 -19.83 16.96
N SER A 45 -4.23 -20.82 16.89
CA SER A 45 -4.48 -21.71 15.77
C SER A 45 -4.98 -20.94 14.55
N LEU A 46 -4.33 -21.14 13.41
CA LEU A 46 -4.75 -20.61 12.10
C LEU A 46 -5.97 -21.40 11.60
N GLY A 47 -7.15 -20.81 11.75
CA GLY A 47 -8.38 -21.28 11.11
C GLY A 47 -8.34 -20.98 9.60
N GLN A 48 -8.75 -21.96 8.80
CA GLN A 48 -8.94 -21.82 7.35
C GLN A 48 -10.04 -20.79 7.06
N SER A 49 -9.71 -19.75 6.31
CA SER A 49 -10.70 -18.80 5.78
C SER A 49 -11.27 -19.34 4.47
N ALA A 50 -12.59 -19.42 4.39
CA ALA A 50 -13.32 -19.72 3.17
C ALA A 50 -13.06 -18.64 2.12
N ALA A 51 -12.79 -19.06 0.88
CA ALA A 51 -12.68 -18.16 -0.25
C ALA A 51 -14.06 -17.54 -0.54
N TYR A 52 -14.15 -16.21 -0.51
CA TYR A 52 -15.31 -15.51 -1.04
C TYR A 52 -15.28 -15.62 -2.56
N ALA A 53 -16.31 -16.24 -3.13
CA ALA A 53 -16.59 -16.16 -4.54
C ALA A 53 -17.07 -14.74 -4.84
N ALA A 54 -16.37 -14.03 -5.73
CA ALA A 54 -16.85 -12.78 -6.28
C ALA A 54 -18.18 -13.04 -7.01
N THR A 55 -19.21 -12.30 -6.65
CA THR A 55 -20.48 -12.28 -7.39
C THR A 55 -20.25 -11.60 -8.73
N ASP A 56 -20.75 -12.20 -9.82
CA ASP A 56 -20.88 -11.57 -11.14
C ASP A 56 -21.83 -10.38 -11.02
N ASP A 57 -21.30 -9.23 -10.60
CA ASP A 57 -22.01 -7.95 -10.68
C ASP A 57 -21.41 -7.14 -11.84
N ASP A 58 -22.26 -6.82 -12.81
CA ASP A 58 -21.97 -6.04 -14.03
C ASP A 58 -21.59 -4.56 -13.72
N THR A 59 -21.40 -4.24 -12.44
CA THR A 59 -20.94 -2.95 -11.93
C THR A 59 -19.45 -2.75 -12.08
N MET A 60 -18.66 -3.83 -12.05
CA MET A 60 -17.24 -3.78 -12.37
C MET A 60 -17.08 -3.56 -13.87
N ARG A 61 -16.99 -2.29 -14.28
CA ARG A 61 -16.73 -1.82 -15.66
C ARG A 61 -15.35 -2.26 -16.23
N TYR A 62 -14.73 -3.28 -15.64
CA TYR A 62 -13.46 -3.84 -16.05
C TYR A 62 -13.66 -4.85 -17.20
N PRO A 63 -12.77 -4.90 -18.21
CA PRO A 63 -11.53 -4.13 -18.34
C PRO A 63 -11.78 -2.65 -18.64
N ALA A 64 -11.05 -1.78 -17.95
CA ALA A 64 -11.14 -0.34 -18.15
C ALA A 64 -10.45 0.09 -19.46
N PRO A 65 -10.91 1.16 -20.14
CA PRO A 65 -10.20 1.73 -21.29
C PRO A 65 -8.81 2.23 -20.90
N ARG A 66 -7.79 1.89 -21.69
CA ARG A 66 -6.42 2.35 -21.46
C ARG A 66 -6.25 3.84 -21.75
N ASN A 67 -5.71 4.59 -20.79
CA ASN A 67 -5.41 5.99 -20.95
C ASN A 67 -4.07 6.18 -21.68
N PRO A 68 -4.04 6.76 -22.91
CA PRO A 68 -2.81 6.93 -23.68
C PRO A 68 -1.76 7.80 -22.99
N ALA A 69 -2.14 8.64 -22.03
CA ALA A 69 -1.19 9.42 -21.24
C ALA A 69 -0.29 8.55 -20.33
N PHE A 70 -0.68 7.31 -20.02
CA PHE A 70 0.03 6.41 -19.11
C PHE A 70 0.52 5.11 -19.77
N GLN A 71 0.30 4.94 -21.08
CA GLN A 71 0.68 3.72 -21.82
C GLN A 71 2.21 3.56 -21.96
N ASP A 72 2.95 4.67 -22.08
CA ASP A 72 4.36 4.65 -22.48
C ASP A 72 5.31 4.78 -21.29
N ALA A 73 5.28 3.81 -20.38
CA ALA A 73 6.27 3.74 -19.31
C ALA A 73 7.57 3.01 -19.71
N ASP A 74 7.63 2.37 -20.89
CA ASP A 74 8.75 1.54 -21.39
C ASP A 74 9.27 0.50 -20.37
N ARG A 75 8.39 0.07 -19.47
CA ARG A 75 8.71 -0.85 -18.37
C ARG A 75 7.99 -2.17 -18.58
N PRO A 76 8.65 -3.31 -18.30
CA PRO A 76 7.96 -4.58 -18.25
C PRO A 76 6.88 -4.54 -17.17
N ILE A 77 5.67 -5.01 -17.52
CA ILE A 77 4.57 -5.17 -16.57
C ILE A 77 4.93 -6.30 -15.61
N THR A 78 4.70 -6.08 -14.32
CA THR A 78 4.85 -7.13 -13.29
C THR A 78 3.82 -8.22 -13.54
N ASP A 79 4.25 -9.48 -13.46
CA ASP A 79 3.36 -10.64 -13.55
C ASP A 79 2.20 -10.51 -12.54
N GLU A 80 0.97 -10.70 -13.01
CA GLU A 80 -0.26 -10.60 -12.21
C GLU A 80 -0.17 -11.46 -10.94
N LYS A 81 0.43 -12.65 -11.04
CA LYS A 81 0.61 -13.53 -9.89
C LYS A 81 1.44 -12.86 -8.80
N LEU A 82 2.49 -12.13 -9.16
CA LEU A 82 3.32 -11.42 -8.19
C LEU A 82 2.58 -10.20 -7.64
N ALA A 83 1.91 -9.43 -8.51
CA ALA A 83 1.13 -8.27 -8.11
C ALA A 83 0.00 -8.62 -7.12
N SER A 84 -0.65 -9.78 -7.29
CA SER A 84 -1.74 -10.22 -6.42
C SER A 84 -1.29 -10.95 -5.15
N THR A 85 -0.11 -11.60 -5.14
CA THR A 85 0.31 -12.46 -4.03
C THR A 85 1.45 -11.94 -3.17
N TYR A 86 2.25 -10.98 -3.67
CA TYR A 86 3.42 -10.44 -2.98
C TYR A 86 3.18 -8.99 -2.53
N ASN A 87 2.47 -8.83 -1.41
CA ASN A 87 1.91 -7.56 -0.98
C ASN A 87 2.31 -7.18 0.45
N ASN A 88 2.26 -5.87 0.75
CA ASN A 88 2.29 -5.36 2.11
C ASN A 88 0.86 -5.04 2.55
N PHE A 89 0.28 -5.87 3.43
CA PHE A 89 -1.02 -5.60 4.04
C PHE A 89 -0.94 -5.91 5.53
N TYR A 90 -0.51 -4.92 6.31
CA TYR A 90 -0.05 -5.09 7.69
C TYR A 90 -1.16 -5.43 8.68
N GLU A 91 -2.38 -5.05 8.34
CA GLU A 91 -3.61 -5.37 9.05
C GLU A 91 -3.82 -6.89 9.15
N PHE A 92 -3.28 -7.66 8.20
CA PHE A 92 -3.40 -9.12 8.16
C PHE A 92 -2.12 -9.86 8.57
N ALA A 93 -0.93 -9.32 8.27
CA ALA A 93 0.36 -9.83 8.76
C ALA A 93 1.55 -8.98 8.30
N SER A 94 2.74 -9.26 8.84
CA SER A 94 3.98 -8.52 8.55
C SER A 94 4.88 -9.13 7.47
N HIS A 95 4.52 -10.30 6.91
CA HIS A 95 5.24 -10.92 5.79
C HIS A 95 4.62 -10.55 4.43
N LYS A 96 5.20 -11.02 3.33
CA LYS A 96 4.78 -10.64 1.96
C LYS A 96 3.69 -11.52 1.35
N GLN A 97 3.57 -12.76 1.83
CA GLN A 97 2.60 -13.76 1.35
C GLN A 97 1.26 -13.68 2.08
N ILE A 98 0.68 -12.48 2.19
CA ILE A 98 -0.50 -12.21 3.05
C ILE A 98 -1.84 -12.39 2.33
N TRP A 99 -1.82 -12.69 1.03
CA TRP A 99 -3.00 -12.65 0.16
C TRP A 99 -4.12 -13.62 0.58
N GLN A 100 -3.78 -14.75 1.22
CA GLN A 100 -4.75 -15.71 1.74
C GLN A 100 -5.48 -15.17 2.97
N ALA A 101 -4.75 -14.57 3.91
CA ALA A 101 -5.34 -14.00 5.11
C ALA A 101 -6.22 -12.77 4.79
N ALA A 102 -5.82 -11.99 3.79
CA ALA A 102 -6.58 -10.82 3.34
C ALA A 102 -7.98 -11.14 2.80
N GLN A 103 -8.23 -12.40 2.37
CA GLN A 103 -9.57 -12.83 1.90
C GLN A 103 -10.64 -12.78 3.01
N ALA A 104 -10.23 -12.67 4.28
CA ALA A 104 -11.16 -12.53 5.40
C ALA A 104 -11.80 -11.13 5.48
N LEU A 105 -11.32 -10.14 4.71
CA LEU A 105 -11.90 -8.80 4.67
C LEU A 105 -13.24 -8.81 3.92
N PRO A 106 -14.37 -8.48 4.56
CA PRO A 106 -15.60 -8.19 3.83
C PRO A 106 -15.41 -6.90 3.02
N THR A 107 -15.51 -6.99 1.70
CA THR A 107 -15.28 -5.86 0.78
C THR A 107 -16.56 -5.31 0.15
N ASP A 108 -17.71 -5.95 0.39
CA ASP A 108 -19.02 -5.55 -0.09
C ASP A 108 -20.07 -5.88 1.00
N PRO A 109 -20.91 -4.91 1.42
CA PRO A 109 -20.96 -3.49 1.01
C PRO A 109 -19.81 -2.66 1.59
N TRP A 110 -19.39 -1.61 0.86
CA TRP A 110 -18.31 -0.73 1.30
C TRP A 110 -18.68 0.75 1.22
N THR A 111 -18.64 1.41 2.37
CA THR A 111 -19.00 2.83 2.50
C THR A 111 -17.76 3.72 2.59
N ILE A 112 -17.70 4.75 1.74
CA ILE A 112 -16.62 5.73 1.69
C ILE A 112 -17.11 7.05 2.28
N LYS A 113 -16.40 7.56 3.29
CA LYS A 113 -16.67 8.87 3.90
C LYS A 113 -15.64 9.91 3.44
N ILE A 114 -16.13 10.99 2.84
CA ILE A 114 -15.36 12.17 2.43
C ILE A 114 -15.63 13.28 3.45
N ASP A 115 -14.62 13.65 4.23
CA ASP A 115 -14.73 14.57 5.37
C ASP A 115 -13.44 15.40 5.54
N GLY A 116 -13.39 16.29 6.54
CA GLY A 116 -12.25 17.14 6.84
C GLY A 116 -12.40 18.55 6.24
N LEU A 117 -11.33 19.08 5.63
CA LEU A 117 -11.33 20.42 5.05
C LEU A 117 -11.93 20.42 3.63
N VAL A 118 -13.22 20.08 3.55
CA VAL A 118 -14.00 20.05 2.29
C VAL A 118 -15.25 20.89 2.43
N THR A 119 -15.68 21.52 1.33
CA THR A 119 -16.89 22.35 1.33
C THR A 119 -18.17 21.51 1.50
N GLN A 120 -18.18 20.28 0.98
CA GLN A 120 -19.34 19.39 1.01
C GLN A 120 -18.92 18.00 1.49
N PRO A 121 -18.89 17.76 2.81
CA PRO A 121 -18.71 16.42 3.35
C PRO A 121 -19.84 15.50 2.87
N ARG A 122 -19.51 14.26 2.54
CA ARG A 122 -20.49 13.27 2.08
C ARG A 122 -20.04 11.85 2.35
N THR A 123 -21.01 10.95 2.45
CA THR A 123 -20.80 9.51 2.50
C THR A 123 -21.38 8.92 1.21
N ILE A 124 -20.64 8.03 0.56
CA ILE A 124 -21.03 7.39 -0.69
C ILE A 124 -20.72 5.90 -0.62
N ASP A 125 -21.61 5.08 -1.13
CA ASP A 125 -21.35 3.66 -1.33
C ASP A 125 -20.36 3.44 -2.49
N PHE A 126 -19.54 2.40 -2.42
CA PHE A 126 -18.53 2.12 -3.44
C PHE A 126 -19.15 1.93 -4.84
N ASP A 127 -20.28 1.22 -4.95
CA ASP A 127 -20.92 0.98 -6.24
C ASP A 127 -21.47 2.26 -6.85
N ASP A 128 -22.03 3.12 -6.00
CA ASP A 128 -22.52 4.44 -6.41
C ASP A 128 -21.39 5.36 -6.87
N LEU A 129 -20.21 5.26 -6.24
CA LEU A 129 -19.03 5.99 -6.69
C LEU A 129 -18.60 5.48 -8.06
N LEU A 130 -18.49 4.15 -8.23
CA LEU A 130 -18.05 3.51 -9.46
C LEU A 130 -18.98 3.84 -10.63
N ARG A 131 -20.29 3.95 -10.39
CA ARG A 131 -21.28 4.38 -11.41
C ARG A 131 -21.09 5.83 -11.86
N LYS A 132 -20.64 6.72 -10.96
CA LYS A 132 -20.55 8.17 -11.19
C LYS A 132 -19.24 8.64 -11.83
N ILE A 133 -18.20 7.81 -11.82
CA ILE A 133 -16.87 8.16 -12.37
C ILE A 133 -16.55 7.30 -13.61
N PRO A 134 -15.87 7.86 -14.62
CA PRO A 134 -15.24 7.04 -15.64
C PRO A 134 -14.07 6.27 -15.01
N ILE A 135 -13.88 5.03 -15.41
CA ILE A 135 -12.69 4.25 -15.04
C ILE A 135 -11.71 4.19 -16.22
N GLU A 136 -10.43 4.11 -15.91
CA GLU A 136 -9.34 4.04 -16.88
C GLU A 136 -8.24 3.09 -16.39
N GLU A 137 -7.50 2.50 -17.34
CA GLU A 137 -6.28 1.70 -17.12
C GLU A 137 -5.02 2.45 -17.55
#